data_AF-A0A7W2G157-F1
#
_entry.id   AF-A0A7W2G157-F1
#
_cell.length_a   1.000
_cell.length_b   1.000
_cell.length_c   1.000
_cell.angle_alpha   90.00
_cell.angle_beta   90.00
_cell.angle_gamma   90.00
#
_symmetry.space_group_name_H-M   'P 1'
#
loop_
_entity.id
_entity.type
_entity.pdbx_description
1 polymer ?
#
loop_
_entity_poly.entity_id
_entity_poly.type
_entity_poly.pdbx_seq_one_letter_code
_entity_poly.pdbx_strand_id
1 'polypeptide(L)' 'MSYNTKNYTEQGGEKTVIGGTLEIKDEATVVGLSLIENQSESTASTIEDLVTDFNTLLSKLKTAGLMVDDTP' A
#
# COMPACT_ATOMS: atom_id res chain seq x y z
N MET A 1 4.54 24.38 26.77
CA MET A 1 3.22 23.96 26.27
C MET A 1 3.47 23.00 25.12
N SER A 2 3.52 21.70 25.37
CA SER A 2 3.62 20.69 24.30
C SER A 2 2.22 20.55 23.72
N TYR A 3 1.97 21.13 22.54
CA TYR A 3 0.71 20.94 21.85
C TYR A 3 0.65 19.48 21.39
N ASN A 4 -0.32 18.72 21.90
CA ASN A 4 -0.46 17.28 21.69
C ASN A 4 -1.32 16.94 20.46
N THR A 5 -1.35 17.81 19.45
CA THR A 5 -2.20 17.56 18.30
C THR A 5 -1.63 16.35 17.55
N LYS A 6 -2.30 15.20 17.72
CA LYS A 6 -1.93 13.94 17.06
C LYS A 6 -1.80 14.12 15.54
N ASN A 7 -2.55 15.06 14.98
CA ASN A 7 -2.54 15.37 13.57
C ASN A 7 -2.13 16.83 13.37
N TYR A 8 -1.11 17.12 12.57
CA TYR A 8 -0.65 18.47 12.34
C TYR A 8 -0.12 18.65 10.91
N THR A 9 -0.24 19.87 10.39
CA THR A 9 0.37 20.28 9.13
C THR A 9 1.64 21.07 9.44
N GLU A 10 2.75 20.72 8.81
CA GLU A 10 4.02 21.44 8.97
C GLU A 10 3.94 22.84 8.36
N GLN A 11 4.77 23.76 8.87
CA GLN A 11 4.83 25.12 8.34
C GLN A 11 5.20 25.07 6.85
N GLY A 12 4.40 25.71 5.99
CA GLY A 12 4.55 25.63 4.54
C GLY A 12 3.51 24.74 3.85
N GLY A 13 2.79 23.88 4.59
CA GLY A 13 1.61 23.18 4.07
C GLY A 13 1.88 21.94 3.23
N GLU A 14 3.14 21.59 2.99
CA GLU A 14 3.54 20.48 2.11
C GLU A 14 3.27 19.09 2.71
N LYS A 15 3.26 19.00 4.04
CA LYS A 15 3.12 17.73 4.76
C LYS A 15 2.09 17.83 5.86
N THR A 16 1.18 16.87 5.87
CA THR A 16 0.25 16.62 6.98
C THR A 16 0.58 15.29 7.60
N VAL A 17 0.88 15.30 8.90
CA VAL A 17 1.12 14.10 9.71
C VAL A 17 -0.18 13.69 10.38
N ILE A 18 -0.56 12.42 10.23
CA ILE A 18 -1.71 11.82 10.93
C ILE A 18 -1.17 10.83 11.96
N GLY A 19 -1.20 11.19 13.23
CA GLY A 19 -0.85 10.32 14.36
C GLY A 19 -2.06 9.63 15.01
N GLY A 20 -3.28 9.91 14.52
CA GLY A 20 -4.50 9.18 14.81
C GLY A 20 -4.94 8.28 13.66
N THR A 21 -6.24 7.97 13.59
CA THR A 21 -6.84 7.24 12.47
C THR A 21 -7.29 8.23 11.39
N LEU A 22 -6.93 7.98 10.14
CA LEU A 22 -7.55 8.60 8.96
C LEU A 22 -8.61 7.64 8.42
N GLU A 23 -9.89 7.96 8.63
CA GLU A 23 -11.01 7.20 8.07
C GLU A 23 -11.42 7.81 6.72
N ILE A 24 -11.33 7.02 5.66
CA ILE A 24 -11.82 7.37 4.33
C ILE A 24 -13.13 6.60 4.13
N LYS A 25 -14.24 7.34 3.96
CA LYS A 25 -15.59 6.75 3.83
C LYS A 25 -15.85 6.23 2.42
N ASP A 26 -16.90 5.42 2.29
CA ASP A 26 -17.41 5.00 0.99
C ASP A 26 -17.63 6.20 0.05
N GLU A 27 -17.37 6.00 -1.25
CA GLU A 27 -17.43 7.00 -2.32
C GLU A 27 -16.38 8.12 -2.29
N ALA A 28 -15.49 8.17 -1.30
CA ALA A 28 -14.39 9.14 -1.29
C ALA A 28 -13.30 8.80 -2.31
N THR A 29 -12.73 9.83 -2.93
CA THR A 29 -11.62 9.70 -3.90
C THR A 29 -10.33 10.25 -3.31
N VAL A 30 -9.27 9.43 -3.29
CA VAL A 30 -7.91 9.88 -2.97
C VAL A 30 -7.10 9.93 -4.27
N VAL A 31 -6.56 11.10 -4.60
CA VAL A 31 -5.76 11.32 -5.82
C VAL A 31 -4.28 11.35 -5.45
N GLY A 32 -3.43 10.71 -6.26
CA GLY A 32 -1.98 10.73 -6.08
C GLY A 32 -1.41 9.61 -5.20
N LEU A 33 -2.23 8.67 -4.74
CA LEU A 33 -1.70 7.39 -4.24
C LEU A 33 -1.16 6.59 -5.42
N SER A 34 0.05 6.05 -5.27
CA SER A 34 0.66 5.18 -6.26
C SER A 34 -0.21 3.93 -6.45
N LEU A 35 -0.67 3.71 -7.67
CA LEU A 35 -1.25 2.43 -8.05
C LEU A 35 -0.11 1.42 -8.23
N ILE A 36 -0.33 0.19 -7.80
CA ILE A 36 0.60 -0.90 -8.11
C ILE A 36 0.56 -1.21 -9.61
N GLU A 37 1.70 -1.56 -10.17
CA GLU A 37 1.76 -2.05 -11.55
C GLU A 37 0.89 -3.29 -11.72
N ASN A 38 0.30 -3.43 -12.91
CA ASN A 38 -0.49 -4.60 -13.24
C ASN A 38 0.35 -5.89 -13.12
N GLN A 39 -0.27 -6.97 -12.65
CA GLN A 39 0.26 -8.31 -12.82
C GLN A 39 -0.28 -8.88 -14.13
N SER A 40 0.63 -9.25 -15.03
CA SER A 40 0.25 -9.92 -16.28
C SER A 40 -0.52 -11.21 -16.01
N GLU A 41 -1.40 -11.58 -16.93
CA GLU A 41 -2.10 -12.86 -16.87
C GLU A 41 -1.10 -14.03 -16.78
N SER A 42 -1.43 -15.01 -15.94
CA SER A 42 -0.66 -16.26 -15.87
C SER A 42 -0.94 -17.11 -17.11
N THR A 43 0.12 -17.58 -17.76
CA THR A 43 0.07 -18.54 -18.88
C THR A 43 0.53 -19.93 -18.45
N ALA A 44 0.59 -20.18 -17.14
CA ALA A 44 1.04 -21.43 -16.56
C ALA A 44 0.24 -22.63 -17.10
N SER A 45 0.97 -23.64 -17.59
CA SER A 45 0.39 -24.92 -18.03
C SER A 45 0.60 -26.05 -17.01
N THR A 46 1.42 -25.78 -15.99
CA THR A 46 1.73 -26.69 -14.90
C THR A 46 1.46 -26.04 -13.55
N ILE A 47 1.35 -26.86 -12.51
CA ILE A 47 1.19 -26.39 -11.13
C ILE A 47 2.43 -25.63 -10.66
N GLU A 48 3.63 -26.07 -11.07
CA GLU A 48 4.90 -25.43 -10.69
C GLU A 48 5.04 -24.02 -11.26
N ASP A 49 4.64 -23.84 -12.53
CA ASP A 49 4.62 -22.52 -13.17
C ASP A 49 3.59 -21.60 -12.48
N LEU A 50 2.42 -22.12 -12.13
CA LEU A 50 1.39 -21.35 -11.44
C LEU A 50 1.86 -20.87 -10.05
N VAL A 51 2.57 -21.72 -9.31
CA VAL A 51 3.16 -21.35 -8.02
C VAL A 51 4.19 -20.23 -8.20
N THR A 52 4.97 -20.26 -9.27
CA THR A 52 5.95 -19.21 -9.60
C THR A 52 5.27 -17.88 -9.91
N ASP A 53 4.25 -17.88 -10.77
CA ASP A 53 3.46 -16.69 -11.12
C ASP A 53 2.77 -16.09 -9.89
N PHE A 54 2.23 -16.96 -9.02
CA PHE A 54 1.56 -16.55 -7.79
C PHE A 54 2.54 -15.91 -6.79
N ASN A 55 3.69 -16.54 -6.54
CA ASN A 55 4.70 -15.97 -5.64
C ASN A 55 5.29 -14.66 -6.17
N THR A 56 5.35 -14.49 -7.50
CA THR A 56 5.72 -13.22 -8.12
C THR A 56 4.71 -12.12 -7.79
N LEU A 57 3.40 -12.41 -7.87
CA LEU A 57 2.36 -11.48 -7.45
C LEU A 57 2.50 -11.12 -5.96
N LEU A 58 2.69 -12.11 -5.08
CA LEU A 58 2.86 -11.85 -3.64
C LEU A 58 4.07 -10.93 -3.36
N SER A 59 5.18 -11.15 -4.06
CA SER A 59 6.37 -10.30 -3.95
C SER A 59 6.09 -8.85 -4.39
N LYS A 60 5.34 -8.65 -5.48
CA LYS A 60 4.91 -7.32 -5.92
C LYS A 60 4.03 -6.62 -4.88
N LEU A 61 3.10 -7.35 -4.26
CA LEU A 61 2.21 -6.80 -3.21
C LEU A 61 2.98 -6.39 -1.95
N LYS A 62 3.97 -7.20 -1.53
CA LYS A 62 4.86 -6.88 -0.40
C LYS A 62 5.72 -5.64 -0.68
N THR A 63 6.34 -5.60 -1.86
CA THR A 63 7.16 -4.46 -2.30
C THR A 63 6.35 -3.16 -2.36
N ALA A 64 5.07 -3.24 -2.71
CA ALA A 64 4.15 -2.10 -2.73
C ALA A 64 3.67 -1.65 -1.34
N GLY A 65 4.02 -2.37 -0.26
CA GLY A 65 3.54 -2.09 1.09
C GLY A 65 2.06 -2.41 1.30
N LEU A 66 1.44 -3.18 0.40
CA LEU A 66 0.05 -3.61 0.51
C LEU A 66 -0.10 -4.96 1.22
N MET A 67 0.99 -5.69 1.40
CA MET A 67 1.07 -6.96 2.13
C MET A 67 2.28 -6.94 3.06
N VAL A 68 2.14 -7.55 4.24
CA VAL A 68 3.27 -7.72 5.18
C VAL A 68 4.28 -8.72 4.63
N ASP A 69 5.56 -8.52 4.98
CA ASP A 69 6.63 -9.44 4.64
C ASP A 69 6.47 -10.79 5.36
N ASP A 70 7.12 -11.82 4.82
CA ASP A 70 7.15 -13.14 5.45
C ASP A 70 7.88 -13.05 6.80
N THR A 71 7.34 -13.72 7.80
CA THR A 71 8.02 -13.91 9.07
C THR A 71 9.13 -14.97 8.91
N PRO A 72 10.29 -14.81 9.58
CA PRO A 72 11.36 -15.81 9.59
C PRO A 72 10.93 -17.19 10.07
#